data_AF-A0A962YA73-F1
#
_entry.id   AF-A0A962YA73-F1
#
_cell.length_a   1.000
_cell.length_b   1.000
_cell.length_c   1.000
_cell.angle_alpha   90.00
_cell.angle_beta   90.00
_cell.angle_gamma   90.00
#
_symmetry.space_group_name_H-M   'P 1'
#
loop_
_entity.id
_entity.type
_entity.pdbx_description
1 polymer ?
#
loop_
_entity_poly.entity_id
_entity_poly.type
_entity_poly.pdbx_seq_one_letter_code
_entity_poly.pdbx_strand_id
1 'polypeptide(L)'
;RATMEVVEYGATKEGIPCYFDANAAAADAVLLLARVKSHTSFDRSIESGLNKMVAVGLGKDRGARSVHTLGPRGYTEILPQLSALAIEHSPIAYGIALVENARKDLVTVEG
;
A
#
# COMPACT_ATOMS: atom_id res chain seq x y z
N ARG A 1 -18.86 3.37 4.77
CA ARG A 1 -19.29 2.03 5.27
C ARG A 1 -18.07 1.12 5.30
N ALA A 2 -17.93 0.23 6.28
CA ALA A 2 -16.82 -0.73 6.30
C ALA A 2 -17.20 -1.96 5.46
N THR A 3 -16.44 -2.23 4.40
CA THR A 3 -16.56 -3.41 3.52
C THR A 3 -15.16 -3.92 3.15
N MET A 4 -15.10 -5.19 2.74
CA MET A 4 -13.90 -5.84 2.21
C MET A 4 -13.98 -6.07 0.70
N GLU A 5 -14.98 -5.48 0.06
CA GLU A 5 -15.12 -5.48 -1.40
C GLU A 5 -13.96 -4.74 -2.05
N VAL A 6 -13.47 -5.35 -3.12
CA VAL A 6 -12.36 -4.85 -3.91
C VAL A 6 -12.69 -4.94 -5.39
N VAL A 7 -12.11 -4.02 -6.16
CA VAL A 7 -11.96 -4.15 -7.61
C VAL A 7 -10.58 -4.70 -7.93
N GLU A 8 -10.40 -5.22 -9.14
CA GLU A 8 -9.12 -5.73 -9.63
C GLU A 8 -8.57 -4.78 -10.71
N TYR A 9 -7.33 -4.34 -10.54
CA TYR A 9 -6.63 -3.42 -11.45
C TYR A 9 -5.56 -4.13 -12.31
N GLY A 10 -5.73 -5.43 -12.53
CA GLY A 10 -4.79 -6.28 -13.26
C GLY A 10 -3.87 -7.07 -12.33
N ALA A 11 -2.68 -7.43 -12.83
CA ALA A 11 -1.75 -8.28 -12.11
C ALA A 11 -0.28 -7.89 -12.36
N THR A 12 0.61 -8.29 -11.45
CA THR A 12 2.07 -8.18 -11.64
C THR A 12 2.56 -9.11 -12.76
N LYS A 13 3.83 -9.00 -13.14
CA LYS A 13 4.46 -9.88 -14.16
C LYS A 13 4.41 -11.36 -13.76
N GLU A 14 4.43 -11.63 -12.47
CA GLU A 14 4.33 -12.97 -11.87
C GLU A 14 2.87 -13.45 -11.73
N GLY A 15 1.90 -12.68 -12.23
CA GLY A 15 0.48 -13.03 -12.19
C GLY A 15 -0.20 -12.79 -10.85
N ILE A 16 0.39 -11.98 -9.96
CA ILE A 16 -0.22 -11.67 -8.67
C ILE A 16 -1.26 -10.55 -8.85
N PRO A 17 -2.55 -10.79 -8.54
CA PRO A 17 -3.61 -9.82 -8.78
C PRO A 17 -3.49 -8.61 -7.86
N CYS A 18 -3.74 -7.43 -8.43
CA CYS A 18 -3.79 -6.14 -7.74
C CYS A 18 -5.22 -5.79 -7.38
N TYR A 19 -5.49 -5.77 -6.09
CA TYR A 19 -6.80 -5.42 -5.55
C TYR A 19 -6.81 -3.99 -5.03
N PHE A 20 -7.98 -3.36 -5.07
CA PHE A 20 -8.17 -2.01 -4.55
C PHE A 20 -9.57 -1.85 -3.96
N ASP A 21 -9.71 -1.08 -2.87
CA ASP A 21 -10.97 -0.87 -2.17
C ASP A 21 -12.03 -0.30 -3.13
N ALA A 22 -13.19 -0.95 -3.18
CA ALA A 22 -14.23 -0.60 -4.14
C ALA A 22 -14.84 0.80 -3.90
N ASN A 23 -14.86 1.31 -2.67
CA ASN A 23 -15.32 2.68 -2.41
C ASN A 23 -14.28 3.71 -2.81
N ALA A 24 -13.00 3.45 -2.52
CA ALA A 24 -11.89 4.30 -2.94
C ALA A 24 -11.81 4.36 -4.47
N ALA A 25 -12.05 3.24 -5.16
CA ALA A 25 -12.13 3.18 -6.62
C ALA A 25 -13.25 4.06 -7.20
N ALA A 26 -14.36 4.18 -6.48
CA ALA A 26 -15.54 4.93 -6.90
C ALA A 26 -15.52 6.41 -6.47
N ALA A 27 -14.47 6.86 -5.77
CA ALA A 27 -14.33 8.24 -5.35
C ALA A 27 -13.80 9.13 -6.49
N ASP A 28 -14.13 10.42 -6.45
CA ASP A 28 -13.58 11.40 -7.39
C ASP A 28 -12.07 11.60 -7.21
N ALA A 29 -11.59 11.47 -5.96
CA ALA A 29 -10.20 11.56 -5.60
C ALA A 29 -9.94 10.84 -4.26
N VAL A 30 -8.74 10.28 -4.11
CA VAL A 30 -8.23 9.66 -2.88
C VAL A 30 -6.98 10.41 -2.42
N LEU A 31 -7.03 10.93 -1.19
CA LEU A 31 -5.87 11.43 -0.46
C LEU A 31 -5.37 10.33 0.47
N LEU A 32 -4.14 9.86 0.24
CA LEU A 32 -3.50 8.87 1.09
C LEU A 32 -2.77 9.53 2.26
N LEU A 33 -2.98 9.02 3.47
CA LEU A 33 -2.21 9.39 4.64
C LEU A 33 -1.60 8.13 5.25
N ALA A 34 -0.27 8.08 5.32
CA ALA A 34 0.44 6.92 5.84
C ALA A 34 1.58 7.32 6.75
N ARG A 35 1.76 6.54 7.81
CA ARG A 35 2.96 6.66 8.66
C ARG A 35 4.12 5.93 8.04
N VAL A 36 5.24 6.63 7.92
CA VAL A 36 6.52 6.08 7.46
C VAL A 36 7.38 5.78 8.68
N LYS A 37 7.74 4.49 8.82
CA LYS A 37 8.52 3.99 9.95
C LYS A 37 9.32 2.75 9.56
N SER A 38 10.49 2.60 10.19
CA SER A 38 11.29 1.39 10.08
C SER A 38 10.58 0.17 10.69
N HIS A 39 10.75 -0.99 10.08
CA HIS A 39 10.22 -2.26 10.58
C HIS A 39 11.26 -2.95 11.48
N THR A 40 10.82 -3.55 12.58
CA THR A 40 11.71 -4.19 13.56
C THR A 40 12.17 -5.61 13.18
N SER A 41 11.88 -6.08 11.96
CA SER A 41 12.04 -7.50 11.61
C SER A 41 13.17 -7.75 10.62
N PHE A 42 13.30 -6.92 9.59
CA PHE A 42 14.37 -6.99 8.59
C PHE A 42 14.40 -5.69 7.79
N ASP A 43 15.59 -5.30 7.34
CA ASP A 43 15.82 -4.08 6.58
C ASP A 43 15.45 -4.26 5.10
N ARG A 44 14.77 -3.25 4.53
CA ARG A 44 14.47 -3.19 3.09
C ARG A 44 14.42 -1.75 2.58
N SER A 45 14.57 -1.59 1.26
CA SER A 45 14.55 -0.27 0.60
C SER A 45 13.20 0.45 0.73
N ILE A 46 12.09 -0.29 0.73
CA ILE A 46 10.73 0.23 0.92
C ILE A 46 10.15 -0.34 2.20
N GLU A 47 10.07 0.52 3.22
CA GLU A 47 9.52 0.18 4.53
C GLU A 47 8.00 0.43 4.61
N SER A 48 7.43 0.41 5.83
CA SER A 48 6.04 0.82 6.02
C SER A 48 5.86 2.28 5.58
N GLY A 49 4.73 2.59 4.95
CA GLY A 49 4.47 3.91 4.39
C GLY A 49 3.39 3.86 3.32
N LEU A 50 3.44 4.81 2.39
CA LEU A 50 2.44 4.96 1.33
C LEU A 50 2.31 3.69 0.47
N ASN A 51 3.42 3.10 0.00
CA ASN A 51 3.37 1.88 -0.82
C ASN A 51 2.63 0.71 -0.15
N LYS A 52 2.86 0.51 1.16
CA LYS A 52 2.15 -0.52 1.93
C LYS A 52 0.68 -0.16 2.12
N MET A 53 0.36 1.11 2.35
CA MET A 53 -1.03 1.55 2.44
C MET A 53 -1.78 1.37 1.13
N VAL A 54 -1.13 1.57 -0.02
CA VAL A 54 -1.72 1.28 -1.34
C VAL A 54 -1.92 -0.22 -1.52
N ALA A 55 -0.85 -1.01 -1.54
CA ALA A 55 -0.92 -2.42 -1.93
C ALA A 55 -1.64 -3.32 -0.90
N VAL A 56 -1.50 -3.02 0.40
CA VAL A 56 -2.06 -3.84 1.49
C VAL A 56 -3.28 -3.17 2.11
N GLY A 57 -3.19 -1.87 2.42
CA GLY A 57 -4.29 -1.13 3.06
C GLY A 57 -5.52 -1.05 2.16
N LEU A 58 -5.35 -0.46 0.97
CA LEU A 58 -6.40 -0.38 -0.05
C LEU A 58 -6.60 -1.72 -0.77
N GLY A 59 -5.61 -2.61 -0.77
CA GLY A 59 -5.78 -3.99 -1.24
C GLY A 59 -6.66 -4.88 -0.35
N LYS A 60 -7.01 -4.45 0.88
CA LYS A 60 -7.83 -5.20 1.84
C LYS A 60 -7.27 -6.58 2.16
N ASP A 61 -8.10 -7.49 2.69
CA ASP A 61 -7.70 -8.87 3.04
C ASP A 61 -7.09 -9.61 1.83
N ARG A 62 -7.63 -9.42 0.63
CA ARG A 62 -7.11 -10.09 -0.58
C ARG A 62 -5.71 -9.61 -0.95
N GLY A 63 -5.50 -8.30 -1.07
CA GLY A 63 -4.19 -7.70 -1.36
C GLY A 63 -3.18 -7.96 -0.24
N ALA A 64 -3.61 -7.91 1.02
CA ALA A 64 -2.78 -8.31 2.14
C ALA A 64 -2.29 -9.76 1.99
N ARG A 65 -3.19 -10.72 1.74
CA ARG A 65 -2.81 -12.13 1.54
C ARG A 65 -1.85 -12.30 0.37
N SER A 66 -2.08 -11.64 -0.77
CA SER A 66 -1.20 -11.71 -1.94
C SER A 66 0.26 -11.33 -1.64
N VAL A 67 0.49 -10.42 -0.68
CA VAL A 67 1.84 -10.03 -0.25
C VAL A 67 2.36 -10.95 0.86
N HIS A 68 1.56 -11.23 1.89
CA HIS A 68 2.03 -11.91 3.10
C HIS A 68 2.36 -13.39 2.87
N THR A 69 1.65 -14.09 1.99
CA THR A 69 1.91 -15.52 1.71
C THR A 69 3.24 -15.76 1.01
N LEU A 70 3.83 -14.73 0.41
CA LEU A 70 5.13 -14.78 -0.28
C LEU A 70 6.31 -14.47 0.67
N GLY A 71 6.05 -14.24 1.95
CA GLY A 71 7.09 -13.95 2.95
C GLY A 71 7.90 -12.69 2.61
N PRO A 72 9.22 -12.66 2.88
CA PRO A 72 10.07 -11.49 2.61
C PRO A 72 10.01 -11.00 1.17
N ARG A 73 9.96 -11.91 0.18
CA ARG A 73 9.86 -11.57 -1.25
C ARG A 73 8.60 -10.78 -1.57
N GLY A 74 7.49 -11.07 -0.89
CA GLY A 74 6.25 -10.32 -1.04
C GLY A 74 6.44 -8.83 -0.75
N TYR A 75 7.22 -8.48 0.28
CA TYR A 75 7.46 -7.09 0.66
C TYR A 75 8.51 -6.39 -0.21
N THR A 76 9.53 -7.11 -0.67
CA THR A 76 10.66 -6.51 -1.41
C THR A 76 10.41 -6.43 -2.91
N GLU A 77 9.74 -7.43 -3.50
CA GLU A 77 9.56 -7.56 -4.95
C GLU A 77 8.13 -7.26 -5.39
N ILE A 78 7.13 -7.77 -4.67
CA ILE A 78 5.73 -7.75 -5.13
C ILE A 78 4.97 -6.51 -4.67
N LEU A 79 5.13 -6.10 -3.41
CA LEU A 79 4.45 -4.93 -2.84
C LEU A 79 4.71 -3.65 -3.66
N PRO A 80 5.95 -3.33 -4.09
CA PRO A 80 6.19 -2.15 -4.92
C PRO A 80 5.50 -2.22 -6.29
N GLN A 81 5.44 -3.41 -6.91
CA GLN A 81 4.76 -3.62 -8.20
C GLN A 81 3.25 -3.41 -8.07
N LEU A 82 2.63 -4.02 -7.05
CA LEU A 82 1.20 -3.85 -6.77
C LEU A 82 0.86 -2.40 -6.44
N SER A 83 1.71 -1.72 -5.67
CA SER A 83 1.52 -0.30 -5.34
C SER A 83 1.54 0.57 -6.60
N ALA A 84 2.53 0.37 -7.49
CA ALA A 84 2.62 1.10 -8.74
C ALA A 84 1.40 0.88 -9.63
N LEU A 85 0.97 -0.38 -9.79
CA LEU A 85 -0.20 -0.72 -10.60
C LEU A 85 -1.48 -0.11 -10.04
N ALA A 86 -1.66 -0.14 -8.72
CA ALA A 86 -2.80 0.49 -8.07
C ALA A 86 -2.80 2.01 -8.23
N ILE A 87 -1.64 2.68 -8.08
CA ILE A 87 -1.54 4.13 -8.29
C ILE A 87 -1.92 4.50 -9.73
N GLU A 88 -1.45 3.75 -10.72
CA GLU A 88 -1.73 4.00 -12.14
C GLU A 88 -3.23 3.93 -12.48
N HIS A 89 -3.99 3.03 -11.83
CA HIS A 89 -5.38 2.74 -12.18
C HIS A 89 -6.42 3.33 -11.22
N SER A 90 -5.98 4.03 -10.17
CA SER A 90 -6.87 4.52 -9.10
C SER A 90 -7.02 6.05 -9.12
N PRO A 91 -8.07 6.58 -8.47
CA PRO A 91 -8.21 8.03 -8.28
C PRO A 91 -7.30 8.58 -7.16
N ILE A 92 -6.17 7.94 -6.84
CA ILE A 92 -5.20 8.51 -5.88
C ILE A 92 -4.64 9.80 -6.47
N ALA A 93 -4.99 10.93 -5.85
CA ALA A 93 -4.60 12.26 -6.31
C ALA A 93 -3.36 12.78 -5.59
N TYR A 94 -3.17 12.40 -4.32
CA TYR A 94 -2.05 12.87 -3.50
C TYR A 94 -1.76 11.90 -2.35
N GLY A 95 -0.54 11.95 -1.82
CA GLY A 95 -0.11 11.18 -0.66
C GLY A 95 0.59 12.06 0.37
N ILE A 96 0.37 11.80 1.65
CA ILE A 96 1.03 12.49 2.76
C ILE A 96 1.70 11.43 3.64
N ALA A 97 3.01 11.55 3.77
CA ALA A 97 3.86 10.72 4.60
C ALA A 97 4.09 11.41 5.96
N LEU A 98 3.66 10.74 7.02
CA LEU A 98 3.94 11.12 8.41
C LEU A 98 5.17 10.35 8.88
N VAL A 99 6.35 10.98 8.89
CA VAL A 99 7.61 10.30 9.20
C VAL A 99 7.81 10.25 10.72
N GLU A 100 7.87 9.05 11.29
CA GLU A 100 8.07 8.82 12.72
C GLU A 100 9.52 8.39 13.02
N ASN A 101 10.07 8.84 14.15
CA ASN A 101 11.33 8.31 14.69
C ASN A 101 11.12 7.00 15.48
N ALA A 102 12.21 6.43 16.01
CA ALA A 102 12.17 5.21 16.82
C ALA A 102 11.34 5.32 18.13
N ARG A 103 11.09 6.54 18.63
CA ARG A 103 10.24 6.80 19.80
C ARG A 103 8.77 7.00 19.44
N LYS A 104 8.42 6.91 18.14
CA LYS A 104 7.08 7.19 17.57
C LYS A 104 6.69 8.68 17.60
N ASP A 105 7.68 9.57 17.75
CA ASP A 105 7.42 11.01 17.60
C ASP A 105 7.35 11.33 16.09
N LEU A 106 6.39 12.18 15.69
CA LEU A 106 6.35 12.75 14.34
C LEU A 106 7.53 13.71 14.16
N VAL A 107 8.32 13.49 13.12
CA VAL A 107 9.52 14.30 12.82
C VAL A 107 9.29 15.23 11.63
N THR A 108 8.72 14.71 10.54
CA THR A 108 8.39 15.51 9.36
C THR A 108 7.11 15.01 8.69
N VAL A 109 6.49 15.90 7.91
CA VAL A 109 5.36 15.62 7.05
C VAL A 109 5.78 15.96 5.63
N GLU A 110 5.73 14.96 4.74
CA GLU A 110 6.09 15.10 3.32
C GLU A 110 4.87 14.75 2.46
N GLY A 111 4.75 15.32 1.26
CA GLY A 111 3.67 14.95 0.34
C GLY A 111 3.90 15.39 -1.10
#